data_AF-A0AAU3IJ66-F1
#
_entry.id   AF-A0AAU3IJ66-F1
#
_cell.length_a   1.000
_cell.length_b   1.000
_cell.length_c   1.000
_cell.angle_alpha   90.00
_cell.angle_beta   90.00
_cell.angle_gamma   90.00
#
_symmetry.space_group_name_H-M   'P 1'
#
loop_
_entity.id
_entity.type
_entity.pdbx_description
1 polymer ?
#
loop_
_entity_poly.entity_id
_entity_poly.type
_entity_poly.pdbx_seq_one_letter_code
_entity_poly.pdbx_strand_id
1 'polypeptide(L)'
;MLFELDERGLQLVLPALVVAAVAAEMGGSDETGFLPAVRRIARLKHGTYGPLGGFDDALDLGQTATRVSDKRLWQDAHTVMLAQRESADILTLNACRWSDLELDGVRIAEIADPDE
;
A
#
# COMPACT_ATOMS: atom_id res chain seq x y z
N MET A 1 -12.13 5.40 8.82
CA MET A 1 -11.89 4.06 8.23
C MET A 1 -10.60 3.33 8.66
N LEU A 2 -9.37 3.72 8.28
CA LEU A 2 -8.16 2.92 8.66
C LEU A 2 -8.00 2.73 10.18
N PHE A 3 -8.24 3.78 10.96
CA PHE A 3 -8.26 3.70 12.42
C PHE A 3 -9.38 2.81 12.97
N GLU A 4 -10.53 2.74 12.30
CA GLU A 4 -11.63 1.83 12.71
C GLU A 4 -11.27 0.36 12.45
N LEU A 5 -10.58 0.07 11.33
CA LEU A 5 -10.07 -1.29 11.05
C LEU A 5 -9.04 -1.70 12.11
N ASP A 6 -8.15 -0.77 12.50
CA ASP A 6 -7.19 -0.97 13.57
C ASP A 6 -7.85 -1.16 14.94
N GLU A 7 -8.89 -0.39 15.28
CA GLU A 7 -9.68 -0.54 16.50
C GLU A 7 -10.40 -1.89 16.57
N ARG A 8 -10.77 -2.45 15.42
CA ARG A 8 -11.32 -3.81 15.28
C ARG A 8 -10.25 -4.91 15.41
N GLY A 9 -8.98 -4.54 15.61
CA GLY A 9 -7.87 -5.47 15.79
C GLY A 9 -7.35 -6.10 14.50
N LEU A 10 -7.69 -5.53 13.34
CA LEU A 10 -7.16 -6.02 12.07
C LEU A 10 -5.70 -5.58 11.92
N GLN A 11 -4.85 -6.54 11.50
CA GLN A 11 -3.47 -6.23 11.14
C GLN A 11 -3.47 -5.46 9.82
N LEU A 12 -2.83 -4.30 9.81
CA LEU A 12 -2.73 -3.42 8.65
C LEU A 12 -1.26 -3.33 8.24
N VAL A 13 -0.96 -3.63 6.98
CA VAL A 13 0.40 -3.51 6.44
C VAL A 13 0.45 -2.27 5.54
N LEU A 14 1.40 -1.38 5.81
CA LEU A 14 1.61 -0.17 5.02
C LEU A 14 2.84 -0.32 4.11
N PRO A 15 2.67 -0.38 2.77
CA PRO A 15 3.80 -0.50 1.84
C PRO A 15 4.70 0.74 1.86
N ALA A 16 6.00 0.54 2.09
CA ALA A 16 7.00 1.60 2.06
C ALA A 16 6.97 2.47 0.80
N LEU A 17 6.89 1.85 -0.38
CA LEU A 17 6.86 2.59 -1.65
C LEU A 17 5.59 3.41 -1.85
N VAL A 18 4.45 3.02 -1.24
CA VAL A 18 3.24 3.85 -1.25
C VAL A 18 3.44 5.09 -0.40
N VAL A 19 4.00 4.94 0.81
CA VAL A 19 4.33 6.07 1.69
C VAL A 19 5.29 7.04 0.99
N ALA A 20 6.33 6.51 0.34
CA ALA A 20 7.30 7.32 -0.40
C ALA A 20 6.66 8.05 -1.60
N ALA A 21 5.80 7.37 -2.37
CA ALA A 21 5.11 7.96 -3.51
C ALA A 21 4.19 9.11 -3.07
N VAL A 22 3.37 8.89 -2.03
CA VAL A 22 2.50 9.94 -1.48
C VAL A 22 3.34 11.12 -0.96
N ALA A 23 4.42 10.87 -0.22
CA ALA A 23 5.29 11.93 0.28
C ALA A 23 5.94 12.74 -0.86
N ALA A 24 6.32 12.08 -1.96
CA ALA A 24 6.91 12.72 -3.13
C ALA A 24 5.87 13.56 -3.91
N GLU A 25 4.65 13.06 -4.09
CA GLU A 25 3.56 13.79 -4.73
C GLU A 25 3.16 15.05 -3.97
N MET A 26 3.25 15.03 -2.63
CA MET A 26 2.98 16.18 -1.77
C MET A 26 4.12 17.23 -1.78
N GLY A 27 5.14 17.08 -2.63
CA GLY A 27 6.17 18.09 -2.87
C GLY A 27 7.17 18.28 -1.73
N GLY A 28 7.18 17.40 -0.73
CA GLY A 28 8.08 17.48 0.44
C GLY A 28 7.88 18.70 1.35
N SER A 29 6.98 19.62 1.02
CA SER A 29 6.62 20.76 1.86
C SER A 29 5.36 20.43 2.65
N ASP A 30 5.33 20.87 3.91
CA ASP A 30 4.21 20.63 4.83
C ASP A 30 3.04 21.61 4.62
N GLU A 31 3.04 22.37 3.51
CA GLU A 31 2.11 23.47 3.27
C GLU A 31 0.66 23.00 3.08
N THR A 32 0.48 21.74 2.65
CA THR A 32 -0.85 21.14 2.47
C THR A 32 -1.38 20.46 3.74
N GLY A 33 -0.54 20.28 4.79
CA GLY A 33 -0.92 19.60 6.03
C GLY A 33 -1.12 18.07 5.92
N PHE A 34 -0.88 17.47 4.75
CA PHE A 34 -1.09 16.03 4.51
C PHE A 34 0.03 15.16 5.09
N LEU A 35 1.26 15.64 5.21
CA LEU A 35 2.37 14.87 5.80
C LEU A 35 2.10 14.49 7.27
N PRO A 36 1.53 15.35 8.13
CA PRO A 36 1.02 14.98 9.45
C PRO A 36 0.00 13.85 9.41
N ALA A 37 -0.91 13.85 8.44
CA ALA A 37 -1.90 12.79 8.27
C ALA A 37 -1.24 11.46 7.89
N VAL A 38 -0.31 11.46 6.94
CA VAL A 38 0.48 10.27 6.56
C VAL A 38 1.29 9.75 7.75
N ARG A 39 1.94 10.64 8.51
CA ARG A 39 2.66 10.27 9.74
C ARG A 39 1.75 9.72 10.82
N ARG A 40 0.48 10.12 10.86
CA ARG A 40 -0.49 9.58 11.81
C ARG A 40 -0.74 8.09 11.59
N ILE A 41 -0.59 7.59 10.36
CA ILE A 41 -0.74 6.16 10.05
C ILE A 41 0.32 5.31 10.78
N ALA A 42 1.50 5.86 11.05
CA ALA A 42 2.50 5.18 11.88
C ALA A 42 2.07 4.97 13.35
N ARG A 43 0.92 5.54 13.77
CA ARG A 43 0.36 5.38 15.12
C ARG A 43 -0.71 4.30 15.22
N LEU A 44 -1.03 3.60 14.13
CA LEU A 44 -1.92 2.45 14.15
C LEU A 44 -1.36 1.39 15.11
N LYS A 45 -2.18 0.91 16.04
CA LYS A 45 -1.76 -0.02 17.10
C LYS A 45 -1.40 -1.40 16.54
N HIS A 46 -2.13 -1.84 15.53
CA HIS A 46 -1.93 -3.07 14.78
C HIS A 46 -1.46 -2.78 13.35
N GLY A 47 -0.83 -1.61 13.16
CA GLY A 47 -0.18 -1.24 11.90
C GLY A 47 1.27 -1.73 11.87
N THR A 48 1.66 -2.33 10.76
CA THR A 48 3.04 -2.68 10.46
C THR A 48 3.49 -1.95 9.21
N TYR A 49 4.77 -1.57 9.19
CA TYR A 49 5.39 -1.02 8.00
C TYR A 49 5.98 -2.19 7.20
N GLY A 50 5.69 -2.26 5.90
CA GLY A 50 6.28 -3.25 4.99
C GLY A 50 7.48 -2.64 4.27
N PRO A 51 8.73 -2.80 4.75
CA PRO A 51 9.92 -2.28 4.09
C PRO A 51 10.42 -3.20 2.96
N LEU A 52 11.32 -2.65 2.15
CA LEU A 52 12.29 -3.43 1.37
C LEU A 52 13.53 -3.61 2.25
N GLY A 53 13.66 -4.77 2.90
CA GLY A 53 14.65 -5.04 3.94
C GLY A 53 15.98 -5.60 3.42
N GLY A 54 16.02 -6.10 2.18
CA GLY A 54 17.23 -6.73 1.63
C GLY A 54 17.22 -6.91 0.11
N PHE A 55 18.26 -7.59 -0.37
CA PHE A 55 18.47 -7.88 -1.79
C PHE A 55 17.35 -8.76 -2.37
N ASP A 56 16.92 -9.78 -1.64
CA ASP A 56 15.86 -10.69 -2.10
C ASP A 56 14.52 -9.98 -2.22
N ASP A 57 14.17 -9.08 -1.28
CA ASP A 57 12.97 -8.23 -1.40
C ASP A 57 13.02 -7.36 -2.67
N ALA A 58 14.21 -6.88 -3.07
CA ALA A 58 14.37 -6.10 -4.29
C ALA A 58 14.20 -6.97 -5.56
N LEU A 59 14.67 -8.22 -5.53
CA LEU A 59 14.44 -9.18 -6.62
C LEU A 59 12.95 -9.51 -6.75
N ASP A 60 12.30 -9.84 -5.64
CA ASP A 60 10.87 -10.18 -5.60
C ASP A 60 10.00 -9.01 -6.07
N LEU A 61 10.37 -7.78 -5.69
CA LEU A 61 9.74 -6.58 -6.21
C LEU A 61 9.88 -6.47 -7.73
N GLY A 62 11.08 -6.70 -8.27
CA GLY A 62 11.34 -6.66 -9.72
C GLY A 62 10.53 -7.70 -10.50
N GLN A 63 10.43 -8.91 -9.96
CA GLN A 63 9.61 -9.98 -10.54
C GLN A 63 8.13 -9.62 -10.51
N THR A 64 7.65 -9.13 -9.36
CA THR A 64 6.26 -8.71 -9.19
C THR A 64 5.93 -7.56 -10.14
N ALA A 65 6.80 -6.55 -10.25
CA ALA A 65 6.64 -5.42 -11.15
C ALA A 65 6.55 -5.83 -12.62
N THR A 66 7.22 -6.91 -13.03
CA THR A 66 7.12 -7.44 -14.40
C THR A 66 5.74 -8.03 -14.69
N ARG A 67 5.06 -8.59 -13.67
CA ARG A 67 3.73 -9.20 -13.79
C ARG A 67 2.60 -8.17 -13.72
N VAL A 68 2.67 -7.26 -12.75
CA VAL A 68 1.52 -6.40 -12.38
C VAL A 68 1.52 -5.02 -13.03
N SER A 69 2.44 -4.72 -13.93
CA SER A 69 2.63 -3.34 -14.37
C SER A 69 2.56 -3.16 -15.87
N ASP A 70 1.45 -2.55 -16.31
CA ASP A 70 1.46 -1.73 -17.51
C ASP A 70 1.89 -0.31 -17.10
N LYS A 71 3.19 -0.01 -17.23
CA LYS A 71 3.88 1.25 -16.86
C LYS A 71 4.09 1.52 -15.35
N ARG A 72 5.18 0.97 -14.80
CA ARG A 72 6.13 1.56 -13.83
C ARG A 72 5.64 2.07 -12.46
N LEU A 73 4.43 1.78 -11.98
CA LEU A 73 4.04 2.13 -10.61
C LEU A 73 4.63 1.12 -9.61
N TRP A 74 5.91 1.30 -9.27
CA TRP A 74 6.64 0.44 -8.32
C TRP A 74 5.92 0.29 -6.98
N GLN A 75 5.14 1.28 -6.57
CA GLN A 75 4.31 1.23 -5.38
C GLN A 75 3.18 0.19 -5.44
N ASP A 76 2.60 -0.04 -6.62
CA ASP A 76 1.55 -1.05 -6.80
C ASP A 76 2.17 -2.45 -6.79
N ALA A 77 3.29 -2.63 -7.50
CA ALA A 77 4.07 -3.86 -7.46
C ALA A 77 4.51 -4.23 -6.04
N HIS A 78 4.97 -3.25 -5.27
CA HIS A 78 5.33 -3.46 -3.88
C HIS A 78 4.12 -3.79 -3.00
N THR A 79 2.96 -3.19 -3.29
CA THR A 79 1.70 -3.52 -2.59
C THR A 79 1.29 -4.97 -2.85
N VAL A 80 1.35 -5.42 -4.11
CA VAL A 80 1.04 -6.82 -4.47
C VAL A 80 2.04 -7.78 -3.85
N MET A 81 3.34 -7.49 -3.92
CA MET A 81 4.40 -8.31 -3.33
C MET A 81 4.17 -8.52 -1.83
N LEU A 82 3.84 -7.45 -1.10
CA LEU A 82 3.53 -7.54 0.32
C LEU A 82 2.23 -8.31 0.57
N ALA A 83 1.18 -8.07 -0.22
CA ALA A 83 -0.08 -8.80 -0.08
C ALA A 83 0.10 -10.31 -0.27
N GLN A 84 0.93 -10.72 -1.24
CA GLN A 84 1.30 -12.13 -1.44
C GLN A 84 2.05 -12.69 -0.24
N ARG A 85 3.10 -11.98 0.21
CA ARG A 85 3.96 -12.43 1.32
C ARG A 85 3.21 -12.59 2.63
N GLU A 86 2.33 -11.63 2.94
CA GLU A 86 1.59 -11.59 4.20
C GLU A 86 0.23 -12.32 4.10
N SER A 87 -0.11 -12.90 2.94
CA SER A 87 -1.43 -13.47 2.66
C SER A 87 -2.58 -12.49 2.98
N ALA A 88 -2.38 -11.22 2.62
CA ALA A 88 -3.26 -10.11 2.96
C ALA A 88 -4.13 -9.68 1.77
N ASP A 89 -5.24 -9.03 2.08
CA ASP A 89 -6.10 -8.38 1.09
C ASP A 89 -5.59 -6.94 0.83
N ILE A 90 -5.63 -6.50 -0.42
CA ILE A 90 -5.32 -5.12 -0.79
C ILE A 90 -6.57 -4.27 -0.55
N LEU A 91 -6.45 -3.28 0.34
CA LEU A 91 -7.49 -2.27 0.56
C LEU A 91 -7.30 -1.11 -0.43
N THR A 92 -8.35 -0.72 -1.15
CA THR A 92 -8.28 0.35 -2.15
C THR A 92 -9.59 1.12 -2.29
N LEU A 93 -9.51 2.39 -2.69
CA LEU A 93 -10.69 3.22 -3.04
C LEU A 93 -11.14 3.02 -4.49
N ASN A 94 -10.38 2.29 -5.29
CA ASN A 94 -10.67 2.05 -6.71
C ASN A 94 -10.31 0.61 -7.02
N ALA A 95 -11.26 -0.32 -6.92
CA ALA A 95 -11.00 -1.73 -7.23
C ALA A 95 -10.73 -1.96 -8.72
N CYS A 96 -11.38 -1.17 -9.59
CA CYS A 96 -11.27 -1.28 -11.04
C CYS A 96 -9.83 -1.09 -11.55
N ARG A 97 -8.97 -0.32 -10.88
CA ARG A 97 -7.57 -0.15 -11.30
C ARG A 97 -6.76 -1.46 -11.25
N TRP A 98 -7.24 -2.46 -10.52
CA TRP A 98 -6.55 -3.74 -10.31
C TRP A 98 -7.11 -4.87 -11.21
N SER A 99 -8.21 -4.64 -11.92
CA SER A 99 -8.96 -5.71 -12.62
C SER A 99 -8.15 -6.42 -13.70
N ASP A 100 -7.23 -5.69 -14.33
CA ASP A 100 -6.48 -6.17 -15.49
C ASP A 100 -5.07 -6.66 -15.09
N LEU A 101 -4.78 -6.74 -13.79
CA LEU A 101 -3.47 -7.12 -13.27
C LEU A 101 -3.44 -8.60 -12.86
N GLU A 102 -2.29 -9.25 -13.09
CA GLU A 102 -2.05 -10.61 -12.61
C GLU A 102 -1.61 -10.60 -11.13
N LEU A 103 -2.54 -10.89 -10.22
CA LEU A 103 -2.35 -10.72 -8.78
C LEU A 103 -2.00 -12.01 -8.02
N ASP A 104 -1.82 -13.14 -8.72
CA ASP A 104 -1.51 -14.47 -8.16
C ASP A 104 -2.34 -14.85 -6.91
N GLY A 105 -3.65 -14.61 -6.94
CA GLY A 105 -4.56 -14.98 -5.85
C GLY A 105 -4.71 -13.95 -4.73
N VAL A 106 -4.01 -12.82 -4.80
CA VAL A 106 -4.28 -11.67 -3.92
C VAL A 106 -5.69 -11.15 -4.16
N ARG A 107 -6.43 -10.93 -3.07
CA ARG A 107 -7.78 -10.37 -3.12
C ARG A 107 -7.74 -8.85 -3.01
N ILE A 108 -8.63 -8.20 -3.75
CA ILE A 108 -8.87 -6.76 -3.64
C ILE A 108 -10.14 -6.54 -2.83
N ALA A 109 -10.08 -5.66 -1.85
CA ALA A 109 -11.23 -5.18 -1.09
C ALA A 109 -11.39 -3.67 -1.30
N GLU A 110 -12.49 -3.28 -1.95
CA GLU A 110 -12.86 -1.88 -2.07
C GLU A 110 -13.35 -1.36 -0.72
N ILE A 111 -12.83 -0.21 -0.33
CA ILE A 111 -13.16 0.46 0.92
C ILE A 111 -13.79 1.81 0.60
N ALA A 112 -14.77 2.24 1.40
CA ALA A 112 -15.50 3.48 1.14
C ALA A 112 -14.59 4.71 1.33
N ASP A 113 -14.74 5.70 0.46
CA ASP A 113 -14.15 7.01 0.71
C ASP A 113 -14.88 7.64 1.90
N PRO A 114 -14.18 8.00 3.00
CA PRO A 114 -14.82 8.67 4.14
C PRO A 114 -15.40 10.06 3.80
N ASP A 115 -15.01 10.65 2.67
CA ASP A 115 -15.49 11.96 2.22
C ASP A 115 -16.63 11.87 1.15
N GLU A 116 -17.07 10.66 0.77
CA GLU A 116 -18.28 10.41 -0.06
C GLU A 116 -19.53 10.03 0.77
#